data_AF-A0A7J7MAN3-F1
#
_entry.id   AF-A0A7J7MAN3-F1
#
_cell.length_a   1.000
_cell.length_b   1.000
_cell.length_c   1.000
_cell.angle_alpha   90.00
_cell.angle_beta   90.00
_cell.angle_gamma   90.00
#
_symmetry.space_group_name_H-M   'P 1'
#
loop_
_entity.id
_entity.type
_entity.pdbx_description
1 polymer ?
#
loop_
_entity_poly.entity_id
_entity_poly.type
_entity_poly.pdbx_seq_one_letter_code
_entity_poly.pdbx_strand_id
1 'polypeptide(L)'
;MTVQHLKGFYKANGHQKPSQIIFYRDGVSEGQFSQVLLYEVCQSIEPNYLPRLTFVVVQKRHHTLLCTAHDRNSDRKGGNIMPGTVVETMICHPTEFDFYLYSVMPASGYERCICSVSIVPPGYYAHLASFRARYYIEDNSEETLRTGSQGAATPAPLHQLLVKNDMFYY
;
A
#
# COMPACT_ATOMS: atom_id res chain seq x y z
N MET A 1 -2.11 -10.37 -9.67
CA MET A 1 -1.53 -9.01 -9.79
C MET A 1 0.00 -9.05 -9.92
N THR A 2 0.74 -9.70 -9.02
CA THR A 2 2.22 -9.76 -9.02
C THR A 2 2.81 -10.27 -10.34
N VAL A 3 2.27 -11.38 -10.87
CA VAL A 3 2.71 -11.97 -12.16
C VAL A 3 2.58 -10.99 -13.33
N GLN A 4 1.55 -10.14 -13.35
CA GLN A 4 1.35 -9.18 -14.43
C GLN A 4 2.41 -8.07 -14.39
N HIS A 5 2.73 -7.56 -13.21
CA HIS A 5 3.80 -6.56 -13.03
C HIS A 5 5.17 -7.13 -13.40
N LEU A 6 5.48 -8.37 -13.02
CA LEU A 6 6.72 -9.05 -13.42
C LEU A 6 6.81 -9.23 -14.94
N LYS A 7 5.71 -9.63 -15.60
CA LYS A 7 5.64 -9.73 -17.06
C LYS A 7 5.78 -8.37 -17.75
N GLY A 8 5.19 -7.32 -17.18
CA GLY A 8 5.33 -5.95 -17.66
C GLY A 8 6.77 -5.46 -17.58
N PHE A 9 7.40 -5.64 -16.42
CA PHE A 9 8.82 -5.31 -16.21
C PHE A 9 9.73 -6.07 -17.17
N TYR A 10 9.51 -7.37 -17.35
CA TYR A 10 10.29 -8.21 -18.26
C TYR A 10 10.22 -7.71 -19.71
N LYS A 11 9.04 -7.28 -20.16
CA LYS A 11 8.88 -6.70 -21.51
C LYS A 11 9.55 -5.34 -21.63
N ALA A 12 9.44 -4.49 -20.61
CA ALA A 12 10.01 -3.14 -20.63
C ALA A 12 11.55 -3.11 -20.52
N ASN A 13 12.14 -4.09 -19.83
CA ASN A 13 13.58 -4.12 -19.54
C ASN A 13 14.34 -5.17 -20.35
N GLY A 14 14.02 -5.29 -21.64
CA GLY A 14 14.80 -6.12 -22.57
C GLY A 14 14.86 -7.59 -22.17
N HIS A 15 13.75 -8.15 -21.68
CA HIS A 15 13.66 -9.56 -21.26
C HIS A 15 14.55 -9.92 -20.07
N GLN A 16 14.82 -8.96 -19.20
CA GLN A 16 15.49 -9.21 -17.92
C GLN A 16 14.49 -9.27 -16.78
N LYS A 17 14.66 -10.24 -15.89
CA LYS A 17 13.90 -10.34 -14.64
C LYS A 17 14.60 -9.49 -13.57
N PRO A 18 13.86 -8.84 -12.66
CA PRO A 18 14.48 -8.05 -11.61
C PRO A 18 15.30 -8.93 -10.65
N SER A 19 16.47 -8.47 -10.21
CA SER A 19 17.28 -9.21 -9.22
C SER A 19 16.81 -8.98 -7.79
N GLN A 20 16.03 -7.92 -7.56
CA GLN A 20 15.50 -7.53 -6.26
C GLN A 20 14.08 -7.00 -6.39
N ILE A 21 13.22 -7.39 -5.44
CA ILE A 21 11.82 -6.99 -5.36
C ILE A 21 11.57 -6.44 -3.96
N ILE A 22 11.03 -5.23 -3.88
CA ILE A 22 10.54 -4.65 -2.64
C ILE A 22 9.02 -4.61 -2.73
N PHE A 23 8.35 -5.26 -1.78
CA PHE A 23 6.91 -5.40 -1.77
C PHE A 23 6.32 -4.65 -0.57
N TYR A 24 5.51 -3.62 -0.85
CA TYR A 24 4.82 -2.85 0.18
C TYR A 24 3.38 -3.33 0.31
N ARG A 25 2.98 -3.81 1.50
CA ARG A 25 1.65 -4.35 1.76
C ARG A 25 0.90 -3.51 2.80
N ASP A 26 -0.25 -2.95 2.45
CA ASP A 26 -1.07 -2.11 3.34
C ASP A 26 -2.29 -2.85 3.93
N GLY A 27 -2.54 -2.73 5.23
CA GLY A 27 -3.77 -3.26 5.84
C GLY A 27 -3.75 -4.77 6.12
N VAL A 28 -2.62 -5.27 6.62
CA VAL A 28 -2.46 -6.64 7.11
C VAL A 28 -2.17 -6.56 8.61
N SER A 29 -2.79 -7.45 9.39
CA SER A 29 -2.51 -7.55 10.83
C SER A 29 -1.27 -8.43 11.07
N GLU A 30 -0.57 -8.24 12.18
CA GLU A 30 0.65 -8.98 12.56
C GLU A 30 0.51 -10.50 12.37
N GLY A 31 -0.56 -11.09 12.90
CA GLY A 31 -0.81 -12.54 12.78
C GLY A 31 -1.04 -13.06 11.35
N GLN A 32 -1.16 -12.19 10.36
CA GLN A 32 -1.35 -12.55 8.95
C GLN A 32 -0.08 -12.39 8.11
N PHE A 33 1.03 -11.90 8.68
CA PHE A 33 2.25 -11.59 7.91
C PHE A 33 2.78 -12.81 7.15
N SER A 34 2.95 -13.94 7.85
CA SER A 34 3.45 -15.19 7.26
C SER A 34 2.55 -15.72 6.15
N GLN A 35 1.23 -15.66 6.35
CA GLN A 35 0.26 -16.13 5.37
C GLN A 35 0.30 -15.26 4.11
N VAL A 36 0.28 -13.94 4.28
CA VAL A 36 0.29 -13.00 3.15
C VAL A 36 1.59 -13.12 2.36
N LEU A 37 2.74 -13.22 3.02
CA LEU A 37 4.02 -13.42 2.35
C LEU A 37 4.03 -14.68 1.47
N LEU A 38 3.57 -15.80 2.03
CA LEU A 38 3.57 -17.09 1.32
C LEU A 38 2.60 -17.08 0.13
N TYR A 39 1.36 -16.64 0.35
CA TYR A 39 0.31 -16.71 -0.67
C TYR A 39 0.39 -15.60 -1.72
N GLU A 40 0.69 -14.35 -1.33
CA GLU A 40 0.72 -13.24 -2.29
C GLU A 40 2.05 -13.16 -3.05
N VAL A 41 3.16 -13.54 -2.42
CA VAL A 41 4.49 -13.38 -3.00
C VAL A 41 5.10 -14.71 -3.43
N CYS A 42 5.34 -15.65 -2.51
CA CYS A 42 6.07 -16.89 -2.82
C CYS A 42 5.34 -17.76 -3.85
N GLN A 43 4.01 -17.92 -3.72
CA GLN A 43 3.23 -18.69 -4.71
C GLN A 43 3.09 -17.97 -6.07
N SER A 44 3.24 -16.65 -6.10
CA SER A 44 3.14 -15.87 -7.33
C SER A 44 4.43 -15.87 -8.17
N ILE A 45 5.56 -16.26 -7.57
CA ILE A 45 6.88 -16.25 -8.21
C ILE A 45 7.17 -17.65 -8.79
N GLU A 46 7.83 -17.68 -9.95
CA GLU A 46 8.22 -18.95 -10.59
C GLU A 46 9.23 -19.73 -9.73
N PRO A 47 9.12 -21.06 -9.61
CA PRO A 47 9.90 -21.85 -8.64
C PRO A 47 11.42 -21.78 -8.81
N ASN A 48 11.92 -21.48 -10.01
CA ASN A 48 13.37 -21.37 -10.30
C ASN A 48 13.87 -19.91 -10.29
N TYR A 49 13.05 -18.95 -9.88
CA TYR A 49 13.39 -17.54 -9.87
C TYR A 49 13.42 -17.04 -8.42
N LEU A 50 14.63 -16.76 -7.93
CA LEU A 50 14.89 -16.39 -6.54
C LEU A 50 15.46 -14.96 -6.45
N PRO A 51 14.64 -13.92 -6.68
CA PRO A 51 15.07 -12.55 -6.47
C PRO A 51 15.28 -12.27 -4.98
N ARG A 52 16.13 -11.29 -4.65
CA ARG A 52 16.17 -10.75 -3.27
C ARG A 52 14.84 -10.09 -2.96
N LEU A 53 14.10 -10.62 -1.99
CA LEU A 53 12.79 -10.12 -1.61
C LEU A 53 12.87 -9.35 -0.29
N THR A 54 12.36 -8.12 -0.30
CA THR A 54 12.10 -7.33 0.91
C THR A 54 10.60 -7.10 1.02
N PHE A 55 9.97 -7.66 2.05
CA PHE A 55 8.54 -7.52 2.31
C PHE A 55 8.33 -6.53 3.44
N VAL A 56 7.68 -5.41 3.13
CA VAL A 56 7.42 -4.30 4.06
C VAL A 56 5.91 -4.19 4.26
N VAL A 57 5.45 -4.47 5.48
CA VAL A 57 4.06 -4.19 5.85
C VAL A 57 3.96 -2.74 6.28
N VAL A 58 2.99 -2.03 5.73
CA VAL A 58 2.69 -0.64 6.05
C VAL A 58 1.40 -0.62 6.85
N GLN A 59 1.46 -0.26 8.13
CA GLN A 59 0.29 -0.14 8.98
C GLN A 59 -0.07 1.32 9.17
N LYS A 60 -1.06 1.81 8.41
CA LYS A 60 -1.43 3.24 8.39
C LYS A 60 -2.31 3.72 9.53
N ARG A 61 -2.96 2.77 10.21
CA ARG A 61 -3.95 3.01 11.25
C ARG A 61 -3.57 2.16 12.46
N HIS A 62 -2.84 2.78 13.38
CA HIS A 62 -2.38 2.17 14.63
C HIS A 62 -2.68 3.09 15.81
N HIS A 63 -2.66 2.53 17.02
CA HIS A 63 -2.90 3.28 18.26
C HIS A 63 -1.64 3.96 18.83
N THR A 64 -0.48 3.79 18.18
CA THR A 64 0.77 4.44 18.60
C THR A 64 0.71 5.95 18.34
N LEU A 65 0.83 6.71 19.41
CA LEU A 65 0.84 8.18 19.41
C LEU A 65 2.24 8.67 19.70
N LEU A 66 2.80 9.46 18.78
CA LEU A 66 4.13 10.04 18.93
C LEU A 66 3.99 11.54 19.23
N CYS A 67 4.65 12.00 20.29
CA CYS A 67 4.59 13.39 20.75
C CYS A 67 6.00 13.86 21.16
N THR A 68 6.33 15.15 20.98
CA THR A 68 7.69 15.65 21.24
C THR A 68 7.89 15.99 22.72
N ALA A 69 9.02 15.60 23.30
CA ALA A 69 9.39 15.97 24.67
C ALA A 69 10.03 17.38 24.79
N HIS A 70 10.53 17.94 23.69
CA HIS A 70 11.24 19.22 23.68
C HIS A 70 10.83 20.12 22.51
N ASP A 71 10.66 21.41 22.80
CA ASP A 71 10.26 22.45 21.83
C ASP A 71 11.21 22.65 20.64
N ARG A 72 12.43 22.11 20.71
CA ARG A 72 13.41 22.24 19.62
C ARG A 72 13.14 21.29 18.45
N ASN A 73 12.43 20.19 18.71
CA ASN A 73 12.05 19.19 17.71
C ASN A 73 10.54 19.24 17.41
N SER A 74 9.83 20.24 17.93
CA SER A 74 8.41 20.46 17.68
C SER A 74 8.18 21.46 16.57
N ASP A 75 7.00 21.40 15.96
CA ASP A 75 6.55 22.49 15.10
C ASP A 75 6.34 23.77 15.92
N ARG A 76 6.77 24.90 15.35
CA ARG A 76 6.78 26.22 15.99
C ARG A 76 5.40 26.70 16.52
N LYS A 77 4.33 25.93 16.30
CA LYS A 77 2.94 26.33 16.58
C LYS A 77 2.10 25.30 17.34
N GLY A 78 2.50 24.03 17.51
CA GLY A 78 1.57 22.98 17.97
C GLY A 78 2.13 21.85 18.83
N GLY A 79 3.45 21.71 18.99
CA GLY A 79 4.02 20.60 19.78
C GLY A 79 4.04 19.25 19.03
N ASN A 80 3.82 19.28 17.71
CA ASN A 80 3.85 18.08 16.87
C ASN A 80 5.27 17.73 16.43
N ILE A 81 5.48 16.45 16.15
CA ILE A 81 6.75 15.95 15.60
C ILE A 81 7.00 16.54 14.20
N MET A 82 8.25 16.81 13.88
CA MET A 82 8.68 17.27 12.56
C MET A 82 8.52 16.18 11.49
N PRO A 83 7.98 16.51 10.30
CA PRO A 83 8.04 15.63 9.14
C PRO A 83 9.46 15.14 8.85
N GLY A 84 9.61 13.87 8.49
CA GLY A 84 10.89 13.18 8.34
C GLY A 84 11.41 12.49 9.60
N THR A 85 10.70 12.58 10.73
CA THR A 85 11.11 11.89 11.96
C THR A 85 10.92 10.38 11.84
N VAL A 86 11.99 9.64 12.12
CA VAL A 86 12.03 8.18 12.19
C VAL A 86 12.24 7.74 13.64
N VAL A 87 11.43 6.81 14.11
CA VAL A 87 11.60 6.14 15.42
C VAL A 87 11.84 4.66 15.18
N GLU A 88 13.02 4.18 15.54
CA GLU A 88 13.47 2.79 15.33
C GLU A 88 13.67 2.02 16.67
N THR A 89 13.60 2.73 17.81
CA THR A 89 13.95 2.16 19.13
C THR A 89 12.81 2.32 20.14
N MET A 90 12.85 1.52 21.21
CA MET A 90 11.95 1.53 22.39
C MET A 90 10.51 1.06 22.16
N ILE A 91 9.82 1.66 21.19
CA ILE A 91 8.40 1.36 20.88
C ILE A 91 8.23 0.35 19.75
N CYS A 92 9.33 0.00 19.08
CA CYS A 92 9.35 -0.96 17.97
C CYS A 92 9.43 -2.40 18.51
N HIS A 93 9.11 -3.36 17.66
CA HIS A 93 9.14 -4.76 18.04
C HIS A 93 10.55 -5.20 18.54
N PRO A 94 10.68 -5.94 19.64
CA PRO A 94 11.98 -6.23 20.26
C PRO A 94 12.88 -7.15 19.41
N THR A 95 12.30 -7.91 18.48
CA THR A 95 13.02 -8.90 17.67
C THR A 95 12.83 -8.73 16.17
N GLU A 96 11.89 -7.89 15.73
CA GLU A 96 11.57 -7.70 14.32
C GLU A 96 12.00 -6.31 13.86
N PHE A 97 12.28 -6.18 12.57
CA PHE A 97 12.66 -4.90 11.99
C PHE A 97 11.39 -4.08 11.73
N ASP A 98 11.09 -3.17 12.67
CA ASP A 98 9.98 -2.23 12.61
C ASP A 98 10.47 -0.81 12.90
N PHE A 99 9.84 0.18 12.26
CA PHE A 99 10.13 1.58 12.48
C PHE A 99 8.88 2.43 12.20
N TYR A 100 8.75 3.53 12.92
CA TYR A 100 7.73 4.54 12.66
C TYR A 100 8.34 5.68 11.87
N LEU A 101 7.71 6.06 10.76
CA LEU A 101 8.10 7.22 9.95
C LEU A 101 6.94 8.22 9.86
N TYR A 102 7.16 9.40 10.41
CA TYR A 102 6.25 10.52 10.32
C TYR A 102 6.67 11.41 9.14
N SER A 103 5.95 11.37 8.01
CA SER A 103 6.39 12.06 6.78
C SER A 103 5.61 13.30 6.39
N VAL A 104 4.37 13.47 6.87
CA VAL A 104 3.52 14.59 6.48
C VAL A 104 2.90 15.25 7.70
N MET A 105 2.82 16.58 7.66
CA MET A 105 2.12 17.38 8.65
C MET A 105 0.66 17.56 8.22
N PRO A 106 -0.34 17.23 9.07
CA PRO A 106 -1.73 17.52 8.77
C PRO A 106 -1.98 19.04 8.75
N ALA A 107 -2.81 19.49 7.81
CA ALA A 107 -3.09 20.91 7.59
C ALA A 107 -3.96 21.56 8.67
N SER A 108 -4.69 20.76 9.47
CA SER A 108 -5.53 21.26 10.56
C SER A 108 -4.80 21.07 11.90
N GLY A 109 -4.47 22.18 12.56
CA GLY A 109 -3.63 22.25 13.77
C GLY A 109 -4.30 21.79 15.07
N TYR A 110 -5.10 20.73 15.05
CA TYR A 110 -5.72 20.17 16.25
C TYR A 110 -5.64 18.65 16.23
N GLU A 111 -4.59 18.10 16.83
CA GLU A 111 -4.62 16.86 17.62
C GLU A 111 -3.24 16.66 18.24
N ARG A 112 -3.15 16.67 19.57
CA ARG A 112 -1.88 16.72 20.32
C ARG A 112 -1.00 15.48 20.20
N CYS A 113 -1.45 14.44 19.51
CA CYS A 113 -0.59 13.38 19.04
C CYS A 113 -1.25 12.85 17.76
N ILE A 114 -0.52 12.85 16.66
CA ILE A 114 -1.05 12.51 15.34
C ILE A 114 -0.48 11.16 14.91
N CYS A 115 -1.37 10.21 14.63
CA CYS A 115 -1.03 9.02 13.86
C CYS A 115 -0.85 9.45 12.41
N SER A 116 0.38 9.73 11.98
CA SER A 116 0.68 9.83 10.56
C SER A 116 1.65 8.73 10.19
N VAL A 117 1.19 7.89 9.27
CA VAL A 117 2.00 6.86 8.66
C VAL A 117 2.34 7.35 7.29
N SER A 118 3.64 7.48 7.05
CA SER A 118 4.17 7.69 5.73
C SER A 118 3.80 6.50 4.85
N ILE A 119 2.93 6.74 3.89
CA ILE A 119 2.69 5.76 2.84
C ILE A 119 3.79 5.95 1.80
N VAL A 120 4.70 4.98 1.68
CA VAL A 120 5.69 4.96 0.59
C VAL A 120 4.93 5.05 -0.75
N PRO A 121 5.40 5.79 -1.76
CA PRO A 121 4.63 6.05 -2.99
C PRO A 121 3.91 4.83 -3.60
N PRO A 122 4.48 3.61 -3.64
CA PRO A 122 3.78 2.41 -4.10
C PRO A 122 2.54 2.07 -3.27
N GLY A 123 2.62 2.17 -1.94
CA GLY A 123 1.48 1.94 -1.05
C GLY A 123 0.42 3.04 -1.14
N TYR A 124 0.79 4.24 -1.61
CA TYR A 124 -0.13 5.38 -1.75
C TYR A 124 -0.93 5.23 -3.04
N TYR A 125 -0.24 4.91 -4.13
CA TYR A 125 -0.86 4.57 -5.40
C TYR A 125 -1.77 3.35 -5.30
N ALA A 126 -1.36 2.31 -4.58
CA ALA A 126 -2.23 1.17 -4.31
C ALA A 126 -3.52 1.58 -3.57
N HIS A 127 -3.41 2.52 -2.62
CA HIS A 127 -4.57 3.03 -1.90
C HIS A 127 -5.49 3.85 -2.83
N LEU A 128 -4.93 4.77 -3.64
CA LEU A 128 -5.71 5.56 -4.61
C LEU A 128 -6.39 4.68 -5.66
N ALA A 129 -5.66 3.71 -6.22
CA ALA A 129 -6.20 2.75 -7.18
C ALA A 129 -7.34 1.94 -6.56
N SER A 130 -7.19 1.50 -5.30
CA SER A 130 -8.23 0.77 -4.57
C SER A 130 -9.46 1.65 -4.29
N PHE A 131 -9.23 2.91 -3.89
CA PHE A 131 -10.30 3.90 -3.67
C PHE A 131 -11.10 4.13 -4.95
N ARG A 132 -10.41 4.33 -6.08
CA ARG A 132 -11.04 4.53 -7.39
C ARG A 132 -11.72 3.27 -7.92
N ALA A 133 -11.14 2.09 -7.68
CA ALA A 133 -11.72 0.81 -8.09
C ALA A 133 -13.11 0.56 -7.46
N ARG A 134 -13.36 1.07 -6.23
CA ARG A 134 -14.67 0.92 -5.59
C ARG A 134 -15.81 1.57 -6.38
N TYR A 135 -15.58 2.74 -6.96
CA TYR A 135 -16.61 3.41 -7.78
C TYR A 135 -17.01 2.57 -8.99
N TYR A 136 -16.06 1.88 -9.63
CA TYR A 136 -16.35 1.01 -10.77
C TYR A 136 -17.09 -0.29 -10.39
N ILE A 137 -17.06 -0.68 -9.12
CA ILE A 137 -17.83 -1.82 -8.61
C ILE A 137 -19.26 -1.40 -8.28
N GLU A 138 -19.45 -0.18 -7.76
CA GLU A 138 -20.76 0.37 -7.40
C GLU A 138 -21.64 0.64 -8.64
N ASP A 139 -21.07 1.11 -9.75
CA ASP A 139 -21.80 1.29 -11.02
C ASP A 139 -22.35 -0.03 -11.60
N ASN A 140 -21.68 -1.17 -11.32
CA ASN A 140 -22.19 -2.49 -11.72
C ASN A 140 -23.33 -2.97 -10.80
N SER A 141 -23.45 -2.44 -9.58
CA SER A 141 -24.45 -2.90 -8.61
C SER A 141 -25.85 -2.35 -8.92
N GLU A 142 -25.97 -1.15 -9.48
CA GLU A 142 -27.24 -0.59 -9.92
C GLU A 142 -27.77 -1.28 -11.19
N GLU A 143 -26.88 -1.80 -12.05
CA GLU A 143 -27.25 -2.57 -13.24
C GLU A 143 -27.63 -4.02 -12.89
N THR A 144 -26.99 -4.60 -11.85
CA THR A 144 -27.23 -5.98 -11.41
C THR A 144 -28.58 -6.16 -10.68
N LEU A 145 -29.14 -5.11 -10.08
CA LEU A 145 -30.46 -5.19 -9.43
C LEU A 145 -31.65 -5.17 -10.41
N ARG A 146 -31.42 -4.89 -11.71
CA ARG A 146 -32.51 -4.75 -12.71
C ARG A 146 -32.70 -5.97 -13.61
N THR A 147 -31.83 -6.98 -13.58
CA THR A 147 -31.94 -8.16 -14.45
C THR A 147 -31.78 -9.45 -13.67
N GLY A 148 -32.88 -9.88 -13.04
CA GLY A 148 -33.09 -11.28 -12.71
C GLY A 148 -33.49 -12.04 -13.97
N SER A 149 -32.55 -12.68 -14.66
CA SER A 149 -32.73 -13.93 -15.44
C SER A 149 -31.47 -14.28 -16.25
N GLN A 150 -31.10 -15.56 -16.14
CA GLN A 150 -30.10 -16.36 -16.85
C GLN A 150 -29.41 -15.74 -18.08
N GLY A 151 -28.08 -15.68 -18.04
CA GLY A 151 -27.22 -15.44 -19.20
C GLY A 151 -25.77 -15.30 -18.77
N ALA A 152 -24.85 -16.00 -19.45
CA ALA A 152 -23.41 -15.93 -19.18
C ALA A 152 -22.96 -14.46 -19.16
N ALA A 153 -22.39 -14.03 -18.03
CA ALA A 153 -21.92 -12.66 -17.86
C ALA A 153 -20.83 -12.35 -18.89
N THR A 154 -21.21 -11.68 -19.97
CA THR A 154 -20.26 -10.93 -20.80
C THR A 154 -19.82 -9.71 -20.00
N PRO A 155 -18.55 -9.59 -19.61
CA PRO A 155 -18.08 -8.41 -18.88
C PRO A 155 -18.24 -7.18 -19.78
N ALA A 156 -18.80 -6.10 -19.21
CA ALA A 156 -19.14 -4.88 -19.94
C ALA A 156 -17.95 -4.30 -20.74
N PRO A 157 -18.21 -3.68 -21.92
CA PRO A 157 -17.17 -3.40 -22.90
C PRO A 157 -16.54 -2.01 -22.71
N LEU A 158 -15.25 -1.90 -23.06
CA LEU A 158 -14.54 -0.69 -23.51
C LEU A 158 -13.85 0.30 -22.54
N HIS A 159 -13.87 0.13 -21.21
CA HIS A 159 -12.88 0.81 -20.32
C HIS A 159 -11.80 -0.15 -19.77
N GLN A 160 -11.96 -1.46 -19.99
CA GLN A 160 -11.15 -2.52 -19.37
C GLN A 160 -9.80 -2.84 -20.05
N LEU A 161 -9.46 -2.17 -21.16
CA LEU A 161 -8.25 -2.47 -21.94
C LEU A 161 -7.24 -1.33 -22.06
N LEU A 162 -7.64 -0.07 -21.86
CA LEU A 162 -6.80 1.09 -22.17
C LEU A 162 -5.92 1.61 -21.02
N VAL A 163 -5.94 0.96 -19.85
CA VAL A 163 -5.37 1.55 -18.63
C VAL A 163 -4.55 0.57 -17.79
N LYS A 164 -4.02 -0.49 -18.41
CA LYS A 164 -3.22 -1.48 -17.69
C LYS A 164 -1.81 -0.97 -17.32
N ASN A 165 -1.34 0.09 -17.98
CA ASN A 165 0.01 0.63 -17.81
C ASN A 165 0.05 2.12 -17.45
N ASP A 166 -1.10 2.81 -17.39
CA ASP A 166 -1.19 4.25 -17.11
C ASP A 166 -1.74 4.51 -15.71
N MET A 167 -1.26 5.58 -15.05
CA MET A 167 -1.69 5.97 -13.70
C MET A 167 -3.03 6.71 -13.74
N PHE A 168 -4.13 5.96 -13.80
CA PHE A 168 -5.47 6.51 -13.95
C PHE A 168 -6.15 6.95 -12.67
N TYR A 169 -5.47 6.94 -11.54
CA TYR A 169 -6.08 7.16 -10.23
C TYR A 169 -5.90 8.59 -9.68
N TYR A 170 -5.75 9.56 -10.60
CA TYR A 170 -5.78 11.01 -10.35
C TYR A 170 -7.05 11.65 -10.90
#